data_AF-P55815-F1
#
_entry.id   AF-P55815-F1
#
_cell.length_a   1.000
_cell.length_b   1.000
_cell.length_c   1.000
_cell.angle_alpha   90.00
_cell.angle_beta   90.00
_cell.angle_gamma   90.00
#
_symmetry.space_group_name_H-M   'P 1'
#
loop_
_entity.id
_entity.type
_entity.pdbx_description
1 polymer ?
#
loop_
_entity_poly.entity_id
_entity_poly.type
_entity_poly.pdbx_seq_one_letter_code
_entity_poly.pdbx_strand_id
1 'polypeptide(L)'
;STGGTDLAAQIIHKYTGLSLGMCVILIDGLIVLTAAFVFDIERALYALIALYVTSKTIDLVQVGLGYSKIALIITNEEEKVRRAILHEIDRGVTRLPAYGGYTEHERPVLMCVVAQSEFTKLKQLVRTIDPTAFVIVANAAEVLGEGFQR
;
A
#
# COMPACT_ATOMS: atom_id res chain seq x y z
N SER A 1 16.15 -13.49 -6.88
CA SER A 1 17.59 -13.77 -6.91
C SER A 1 18.16 -13.61 -8.30
N THR A 2 18.48 -12.38 -8.67
CA THR A 2 19.29 -11.97 -9.82
C THR A 2 20.75 -11.85 -9.36
N GLY A 3 21.26 -12.90 -8.71
CA GLY A 3 22.40 -12.84 -7.78
C GLY A 3 23.72 -12.28 -8.31
N GLY A 4 23.87 -12.01 -9.61
CA GLY A 4 25.05 -11.36 -10.17
C GLY A 4 25.09 -9.85 -9.90
N THR A 5 24.11 -9.09 -10.39
CA THR A 5 24.11 -7.62 -10.31
C THR A 5 23.86 -7.12 -8.89
N ASP A 6 23.01 -7.83 -8.13
CA ASP A 6 22.72 -7.53 -6.73
C ASP A 6 23.98 -7.62 -5.84
N LEU A 7 24.88 -8.57 -6.12
CA LEU A 7 26.16 -8.68 -5.41
C LEU A 7 27.05 -7.47 -5.69
N ALA A 8 27.14 -7.05 -6.95
CA ALA A 8 27.90 -5.86 -7.31
C ALA A 8 27.31 -4.60 -6.65
N ALA A 9 25.98 -4.48 -6.59
CA ALA A 9 25.31 -3.35 -5.92
C ALA A 9 25.62 -3.32 -4.42
N GLN A 10 25.61 -4.48 -3.75
CA GLN A 10 25.98 -4.61 -2.35
C GLN A 10 27.44 -4.22 -2.09
N ILE A 11 28.36 -4.56 -3.00
CA ILE A 11 29.76 -4.14 -2.91
C ILE A 11 29.85 -2.60 -3.00
N ILE A 12 29.22 -1.97 -4.00
CA ILE A 12 29.23 -0.52 -4.14
C ILE A 12 28.60 0.16 -2.91
N HIS A 13 27.47 -0.35 -2.42
CA HIS A 13 26.81 0.12 -1.21
C HIS A 13 27.78 0.16 -0.02
N LYS A 14 28.52 -0.94 0.19
CA LYS A 14 29.49 -1.09 1.28
C LYS A 14 30.63 -0.07 1.22
N TYR A 15 31.09 0.29 0.02
CA TYR A 15 32.24 1.21 -0.15
C TYR A 15 31.85 2.69 -0.28
N THR A 16 30.65 3.00 -0.75
CA THR A 16 30.23 4.39 -1.06
C THR A 16 29.26 4.98 -0.03
N GLY A 17 28.59 4.15 0.78
CA GLY A 17 27.57 4.60 1.73
C GLY A 17 26.27 5.08 1.09
N LEU A 18 26.13 4.99 -0.24
CA LEU A 18 24.90 5.30 -0.97
C LEU A 18 23.81 4.27 -0.65
N SER A 19 22.51 4.58 -0.77
CA SER A 19 21.46 3.59 -0.49
C SER A 19 21.53 2.39 -1.45
N LEU A 20 21.16 1.19 -0.98
CA LEU A 20 21.18 -0.03 -1.78
C LEU A 20 20.40 0.14 -3.10
N GLY A 21 19.22 0.78 -3.03
CA GLY A 21 18.40 1.06 -4.22
C GLY A 21 19.11 1.97 -5.23
N MET A 22 19.87 2.96 -4.78
CA MET A 22 20.62 3.84 -5.69
C MET A 22 21.80 3.10 -6.34
N CYS A 23 22.48 2.22 -5.61
CA CYS A 23 23.52 1.36 -6.16
C CYS A 23 22.97 0.40 -7.23
N VAL A 24 21.79 -0.20 -7.01
CA VAL A 24 21.11 -1.03 -8.01
C VAL A 24 20.76 -0.21 -9.25
N ILE A 25 20.18 0.98 -9.08
CA ILE A 25 19.86 1.89 -10.19
C ILE A 25 21.11 2.28 -11.00
N LEU A 26 22.26 2.51 -10.36
CA LEU A 26 23.50 2.84 -11.05
C LEU A 26 24.02 1.66 -11.90
N ILE A 27 24.03 0.46 -11.34
CA ILE A 27 24.51 -0.74 -12.04
C ILE A 27 23.56 -1.09 -13.19
N ASP A 28 22.27 -1.20 -12.90
CA ASP A 28 21.28 -1.52 -13.92
C ASP A 28 21.18 -0.39 -14.97
N GLY A 29 21.31 0.86 -14.56
CA GLY A 29 21.36 2.02 -15.46
C GLY A 29 22.57 1.96 -16.39
N LEU A 30 23.74 1.54 -15.91
CA LEU A 30 24.93 1.36 -16.74
C LEU A 30 24.76 0.20 -17.72
N ILE A 31 24.17 -0.91 -17.27
CA ILE A 31 23.82 -2.05 -18.14
C ILE A 31 22.84 -1.60 -19.23
N VAL A 32 21.77 -0.89 -18.87
CA VAL A 32 20.77 -0.37 -19.82
C VAL A 32 21.38 0.63 -20.79
N LEU A 33 22.25 1.54 -20.34
CA LEU A 33 22.95 2.47 -21.23
C LEU A 33 23.83 1.74 -22.24
N THR A 34 24.60 0.74 -21.79
CA THR A 34 25.41 -0.08 -22.71
C THR A 34 24.55 -0.89 -23.68
N ALA A 35 23.42 -1.42 -23.22
CA ALA A 35 22.46 -2.11 -24.06
C ALA A 35 21.80 -1.15 -25.08
N ALA A 36 21.41 0.06 -24.69
CA ALA A 36 20.81 1.04 -25.59
C ALA A 36 21.75 1.49 -26.72
N PHE A 37 23.07 1.49 -26.47
CA PHE A 37 24.06 1.73 -27.52
C PHE A 37 24.25 0.54 -28.49
N VAL A 38 23.85 -0.67 -28.09
CA VAL A 38 24.09 -1.92 -28.83
C VAL A 38 22.82 -2.47 -29.48
N PHE A 39 21.65 -2.19 -28.93
CA PHE A 39 20.37 -2.76 -29.34
C PHE A 39 19.46 -1.71 -29.99
N ASP A 40 18.82 -2.08 -31.10
CA ASP A 40 17.76 -1.30 -31.73
C ASP A 40 16.67 -0.92 -30.71
N ILE A 41 16.10 0.29 -30.87
CA ILE A 41 15.06 0.85 -29.99
C ILE A 41 13.91 -0.14 -29.76
N GLU A 42 13.55 -0.92 -30.77
CA GLU A 42 12.51 -1.96 -30.66
C GLU A 42 12.84 -3.01 -29.59
N ARG A 43 14.08 -3.53 -29.56
CA ARG A 43 14.51 -4.51 -28.56
C ARG A 43 14.56 -3.91 -27.16
N ALA A 44 14.99 -2.65 -27.04
CA ALA A 44 14.98 -1.93 -25.78
C ALA A 44 13.56 -1.77 -25.22
N LEU A 45 12.58 -1.44 -26.07
CA LEU A 45 11.16 -1.36 -25.69
C LEU A 45 10.62 -2.72 -25.25
N TYR A 46 10.92 -3.81 -25.97
CA TYR A 46 10.51 -5.16 -25.54
C TYR A 46 11.10 -5.55 -24.18
N ALA A 47 12.37 -5.22 -23.92
CA ALA A 47 13.00 -5.46 -22.63
C ALA A 47 12.33 -4.65 -21.50
N LEU A 48 11.99 -3.38 -21.75
CA LEU A 48 11.30 -2.52 -20.79
C LEU A 48 9.89 -3.05 -20.48
N ILE A 49 9.14 -3.48 -21.50
CA ILE A 49 7.82 -4.10 -21.32
C ILE A 49 7.95 -5.39 -20.50
N ALA A 50 8.92 -6.25 -20.82
CA ALA A 50 9.15 -7.50 -20.09
C ALA A 50 9.51 -7.24 -18.61
N LEU A 51 10.35 -6.23 -18.34
CA LEU A 51 10.70 -5.81 -16.98
C LEU A 51 9.47 -5.30 -16.21
N TYR A 52 8.64 -4.46 -16.84
CA TYR A 52 7.41 -3.96 -16.24
C TYR A 52 6.43 -5.10 -15.89
N VAL A 53 6.20 -6.02 -16.83
CA VAL A 53 5.34 -7.19 -16.62
C VAL A 53 5.88 -8.07 -15.50
N THR A 54 7.20 -8.32 -15.48
CA THR A 54 7.84 -9.13 -14.44
C THR A 54 7.73 -8.47 -13.07
N SER A 55 8.02 -7.17 -12.97
CA SER A 55 7.87 -6.42 -11.72
C SER A 55 6.43 -6.48 -11.18
N LYS A 56 5.44 -6.24 -12.05
CA LYS A 56 4.02 -6.35 -11.67
C LYS A 56 3.63 -7.76 -11.26
N THR A 57 4.21 -8.77 -11.89
CA THR A 57 3.97 -10.18 -11.55
C THR A 57 4.59 -10.52 -10.19
N ILE A 58 5.78 -10.03 -9.89
CA ILE A 58 6.42 -10.18 -8.57
C ILE A 58 5.55 -9.52 -7.51
N ASP A 59 5.12 -8.27 -7.70
CA ASP A 59 4.23 -7.57 -6.78
C ASP A 59 2.94 -8.37 -6.54
N LEU A 60 2.34 -8.87 -7.63
CA LEU A 60 1.12 -9.67 -7.59
C LEU A 60 1.29 -10.97 -6.82
N VAL A 61 2.43 -11.64 -6.94
CA VAL A 61 2.71 -12.92 -6.26
C VAL A 61 3.11 -12.70 -4.81
N GLN A 62 3.93 -11.68 -4.52
CA GLN A 62 4.42 -11.39 -3.18
C GLN A 62 3.35 -10.76 -2.29
N VAL A 63 2.64 -9.75 -2.80
CA VAL A 63 1.62 -9.00 -2.04
C VAL A 63 0.22 -9.60 -2.24
N GLY A 64 0.02 -10.34 -3.33
CA GLY A 64 -1.30 -10.84 -3.70
C GLY A 64 -2.17 -9.79 -4.43
N LEU A 65 -3.32 -10.23 -4.91
CA LEU A 65 -4.39 -9.35 -5.43
C LEU A 65 -5.07 -8.54 -4.31
N GLY A 66 -4.96 -9.03 -3.07
CA GLY A 66 -5.78 -8.61 -1.93
C GLY A 66 -5.17 -7.47 -1.13
N TYR A 67 -5.11 -6.27 -1.69
CA TYR A 67 -4.80 -5.09 -0.89
C TYR A 67 -5.89 -4.89 0.17
N SER A 68 -5.50 -4.89 1.44
CA SER A 68 -6.37 -4.43 2.52
C SER A 68 -6.20 -2.93 2.70
N LYS A 69 -7.28 -2.26 3.10
CA LYS A 69 -7.30 -0.83 3.40
C LYS A 69 -7.57 -0.65 4.87
N ILE A 70 -6.80 0.23 5.50
CA ILE A 70 -7.09 0.73 6.84
C ILE A 70 -7.90 2.01 6.64
N ALA A 71 -9.10 2.05 7.20
CA ALA A 71 -9.92 3.25 7.25
C ALA A 71 -9.97 3.78 8.69
N LEU A 72 -9.61 5.04 8.88
CA LEU A 72 -9.82 5.80 10.11
C LEU A 72 -10.97 6.75 9.87
N ILE A 73 -12.06 6.56 10.60
CA ILE A 73 -13.31 7.29 10.44
C ILE A 73 -13.51 8.17 11.67
N ILE A 74 -13.46 9.48 11.46
CA ILE A 74 -13.70 10.50 12.48
C ILE A 74 -15.11 11.06 12.26
N THR A 75 -16.02 10.79 13.19
CA THR A 75 -17.46 11.07 13.02
C THR A 75 -18.13 11.29 14.36
N ASN A 76 -19.04 12.27 14.45
CA ASN A 76 -19.83 12.47 15.68
C ASN A 76 -20.93 11.41 15.86
N GLU A 77 -21.22 10.62 14.82
CA GLU A 77 -22.24 9.56 14.79
C GLU A 77 -21.61 8.17 14.98
N GLU A 78 -20.60 8.08 15.86
CA GLU A 78 -19.79 6.89 16.09
C GLU A 78 -20.63 5.63 16.27
N GLU A 79 -21.66 5.65 17.11
CA GLU A 79 -22.45 4.45 17.43
C GLU A 79 -23.29 3.97 16.24
N LYS A 80 -23.74 4.87 15.36
CA LYS A 80 -24.46 4.47 14.13
C LYS A 80 -23.48 3.88 13.13
N VAL A 81 -22.34 4.54 12.92
CA VAL A 81 -21.30 4.07 11.99
C VAL A 81 -20.71 2.74 12.45
N ARG A 82 -20.39 2.59 13.74
CA ARG A 82 -19.87 1.36 14.35
C ARG A 82 -20.80 0.18 14.11
N ARG A 83 -22.10 0.35 14.41
CA ARG A 83 -23.12 -0.70 14.19
C ARG A 83 -23.25 -1.06 12.72
N ALA A 84 -23.26 -0.06 11.85
CA ALA A 84 -23.40 -0.29 10.42
C ALA A 84 -22.18 -1.00 9.82
N ILE A 85 -20.96 -0.71 10.28
CA ILE A 85 -19.75 -1.47 9.90
C ILE A 85 -19.84 -2.92 10.37
N LEU A 86 -20.22 -3.15 11.63
CA LEU A 86 -20.32 -4.49 12.20
C LEU A 86 -21.40 -5.35 11.54
N HIS A 87 -22.56 -4.78 11.21
CA HIS A 87 -23.72 -5.56 10.74
C HIS A 87 -23.91 -5.56 9.22
N GLU A 88 -23.53 -4.50 8.50
CA GLU A 88 -23.73 -4.42 7.06
C GLU A 88 -22.48 -4.80 6.26
N ILE A 89 -21.28 -4.54 6.80
CA ILE A 89 -20.01 -4.87 6.15
C ILE A 89 -19.42 -6.16 6.73
N ASP A 90 -19.83 -6.55 7.93
CA ASP A 90 -19.34 -7.75 8.64
C ASP A 90 -17.83 -7.68 8.91
N ARG A 91 -17.37 -6.51 9.39
CA ARG A 91 -15.95 -6.24 9.67
C ARG A 91 -15.75 -5.72 11.08
N GLY A 92 -14.64 -6.14 11.69
CA GLY A 92 -14.20 -5.66 12.99
C GLY A 92 -13.89 -4.16 12.97
N VAL A 93 -14.21 -3.49 14.07
CA VAL A 93 -13.96 -2.07 14.26
C VAL A 93 -13.37 -1.84 15.65
N THR A 94 -12.32 -1.03 15.71
CA THR A 94 -11.67 -0.62 16.96
C THR A 94 -11.93 0.85 17.20
N ARG A 95 -12.39 1.21 18.41
CA ARG A 95 -12.49 2.62 18.84
C ARG A 95 -11.11 3.08 19.30
N LEU A 96 -10.62 4.17 18.73
CA LEU A 96 -9.39 4.84 19.16
C LEU A 96 -9.75 6.13 19.93
N PRO A 97 -9.24 6.33 21.15
CA PRO A 97 -9.40 7.60 21.84
C PRO A 97 -8.55 8.67 21.15
N ALA A 98 -9.18 9.76 20.73
CA ALA A 98 -8.49 10.90 20.13
C ALA A 98 -9.06 12.21 20.67
N TYR A 99 -8.25 13.26 20.58
CA TYR A 99 -8.62 14.60 21.00
C TYR A 99 -8.28 15.58 19.86
N GLY A 100 -9.12 16.60 19.68
CA GLY A 100 -8.84 17.66 18.73
C GLY A 100 -7.58 18.42 19.14
N GLY A 101 -6.58 18.51 18.27
CA GLY A 101 -5.29 19.12 18.61
C GLY A 101 -5.35 20.62 18.96
N TYR A 102 -6.42 21.32 18.59
CA TYR A 102 -6.64 22.72 18.98
C TYR A 102 -7.69 22.86 20.08
N THR A 103 -8.77 22.08 20.00
CA THR A 103 -9.93 22.22 20.88
C THR A 103 -9.81 21.42 22.18
N GLU A 104 -8.91 20.45 22.23
CA GLU A 104 -8.75 19.45 23.31
C GLU A 104 -10.02 18.62 23.62
N HIS A 105 -11.11 18.81 22.87
CA HIS A 105 -12.29 17.98 22.94
C HIS A 105 -12.06 16.58 22.39
N GLU A 106 -12.64 15.58 23.06
CA GLU A 106 -12.64 14.19 22.59
C GLU A 106 -13.29 14.12 21.20
N ARG A 107 -12.62 13.43 20.29
CA ARG A 107 -13.14 13.13 18.95
C ARG A 107 -13.14 11.62 18.77
N PRO A 108 -14.30 10.99 18.62
CA PRO A 108 -14.36 9.56 18.39
C PRO A 108 -13.75 9.21 17.02
N VAL A 109 -12.87 8.20 17.03
CA VAL A 109 -12.20 7.67 15.85
C VAL A 109 -12.45 6.16 15.80
N LEU A 110 -13.00 5.69 14.69
CA LEU A 110 -13.18 4.27 14.41
C LEU A 110 -12.12 3.82 13.40
N MET A 111 -11.35 2.81 13.78
CA MET A 111 -10.41 2.12 12.89
C MET A 111 -11.03 0.82 12.43
N CYS A 112 -11.14 0.63 11.13
CA CYS A 112 -11.49 -0.67 10.55
C CYS A 112 -10.54 -1.04 9.42
N VAL A 113 -10.33 -2.33 9.26
CA VAL A 113 -9.58 -2.89 8.14
C VAL A 113 -10.57 -3.60 7.24
N VAL A 114 -10.54 -3.28 5.95
CA VAL A 114 -11.47 -3.84 4.96
C VAL A 114 -10.70 -4.26 3.71
N ALA A 115 -11.22 -5.23 2.97
CA ALA A 115 -10.67 -5.56 1.66
C ALA A 115 -10.87 -4.38 0.69
N GLN A 116 -10.00 -4.27 -0.32
CA GLN A 116 -10.15 -3.25 -1.38
C GLN A 116 -11.53 -3.27 -2.05
N SER A 117 -12.16 -4.44 -2.18
CA SER A 117 -13.51 -4.61 -2.73
C SER A 117 -14.62 -4.06 -1.81
N GLU A 118 -14.42 -4.15 -0.50
CA GLU A 118 -15.39 -3.71 0.51
C GLU A 118 -15.30 -2.22 0.80
N PHE A 119 -14.16 -1.60 0.48
CA PHE A 119 -13.92 -0.17 0.74
C PHE A 119 -14.98 0.74 0.09
N THR A 120 -15.46 0.42 -1.11
CA THR A 120 -16.52 1.20 -1.77
C THR A 120 -17.82 1.19 -0.95
N LYS A 121 -18.18 0.02 -0.40
CA LYS A 121 -19.36 -0.14 0.47
C LYS A 121 -19.19 0.65 1.77
N LEU A 122 -18.02 0.54 2.41
CA LEU A 122 -17.67 1.32 3.61
C LEU A 122 -17.82 2.82 3.38
N LYS A 123 -17.24 3.34 2.29
CA LYS A 123 -17.29 4.76 1.95
C LYS A 123 -18.73 5.25 1.77
N GLN A 124 -19.57 4.47 1.07
CA GLN A 124 -20.97 4.84 0.86
C GLN A 124 -21.75 4.80 2.17
N LEU A 125 -21.57 3.77 2.98
CA LEU A 125 -22.24 3.58 4.26
C LEU A 125 -21.93 4.73 5.24
N VAL A 126 -20.64 5.06 5.41
CA VAL A 126 -20.22 6.18 6.27
C VAL A 126 -20.83 7.50 5.78
N ARG A 127 -20.77 7.77 4.46
CA ARG A 127 -21.30 9.01 3.87
C ARG A 127 -22.83 9.14 4.00
N THR A 128 -23.56 8.02 3.96
CA THR A 128 -25.02 8.00 4.13
C THR A 128 -25.41 8.30 5.58
N ILE A 129 -24.65 7.77 6.55
CA ILE A 129 -24.93 7.95 7.98
C ILE A 129 -24.51 9.35 8.44
N ASP A 130 -23.29 9.75 8.09
CA ASP A 130 -22.72 11.05 8.44
C ASP A 130 -21.99 11.65 7.23
N PRO A 131 -22.66 12.55 6.48
CA PRO A 131 -22.05 13.28 5.36
C PRO A 131 -20.86 14.17 5.77
N THR A 132 -20.72 14.48 7.06
CA THR A 132 -19.64 15.31 7.61
C THR A 132 -18.47 14.50 8.17
N ALA A 133 -18.57 13.16 8.14
CA ALA A 133 -17.51 12.28 8.60
C ALA A 133 -16.22 12.48 7.78
N PHE A 134 -15.10 12.55 8.49
CA PHE A 134 -13.77 12.62 7.90
C PHE A 134 -13.15 11.22 7.88
N VAL A 135 -12.86 10.69 6.69
CA VAL A 135 -12.35 9.32 6.50
C VAL A 135 -10.96 9.36 5.90
N ILE A 136 -9.97 8.86 6.64
CA ILE A 136 -8.59 8.68 6.18
C ILE A 136 -8.42 7.23 5.76
N VAL A 137 -7.78 6.99 4.62
CA VAL A 137 -7.61 5.65 4.05
C VAL A 137 -6.14 5.43 3.72
N ALA A 138 -5.59 4.35 4.25
CA ALA A 138 -4.22 3.91 3.99
C ALA A 138 -4.19 2.48 3.45
N ASN A 139 -3.13 2.13 2.73
CA ASN A 139 -2.88 0.74 2.34
C ASN A 139 -2.31 -0.02 3.54
N ALA A 140 -2.92 -1.15 3.90
CA ALA A 140 -2.25 -2.14 4.73
C ALA A 140 -1.44 -3.06 3.81
N ALA A 141 -0.12 -3.09 4.00
CA ALA A 141 0.75 -3.99 3.24
C ALA A 141 0.47 -5.46 3.60
N GLU A 142 0.19 -5.73 4.88
CA GLU A 142 -0.11 -7.05 5.39
C GLU A 142 -1.08 -6.93 6.57
N VAL A 143 -2.06 -7.83 6.66
CA VAL A 143 -3.03 -7.92 7.75
C VAL A 143 -3.17 -9.40 8.10
N LEU A 144 -2.90 -9.73 9.35
CA LEU A 144 -2.88 -11.11 9.84
C LEU A 144 -4.02 -11.32 10.86
N GLY A 145 -4.79 -12.39 10.70
CA GLY A 145 -5.86 -12.78 11.64
C GLY A 145 -7.23 -12.10 11.41
N GLU A 146 -8.19 -12.32 12.34
CA GLU A 146 -9.53 -11.68 12.39
C GLU A 146 -10.28 -11.60 11.03
N GLY A 147 -10.25 -12.68 10.24
CA GLY A 147 -10.88 -12.74 8.92
C GLY A 147 -9.98 -12.32 7.74
N PHE A 148 -8.68 -12.14 7.98
CA PHE A 148 -7.62 -11.98 6.98
C PHE A 148 -6.69 -13.21 6.96
N GLN A 149 -5.70 -13.22 6.06
CA GLN A 149 -4.78 -14.35 5.86
C GLN A 149 -4.02 -14.70 7.16
N ARG A 150 -3.70 -15.99 7.33
CA ARG A 150 -3.00 -16.56 8.49
C ARG A 150 -1.52 -16.70 8.23
#